data_AF-A0A1Y4REY3-F1
#
_entry.id   AF-A0A1Y4REY3-F1
#
_cell.length_a   1.000
_cell.length_b   1.000
_cell.length_c   1.000
_cell.angle_alpha   90.00
_cell.angle_beta   90.00
_cell.angle_gamma   90.00
#
_symmetry.space_group_name_H-M   'P 1'
#
loop_
_entity.id
_entity.type
_entity.pdbx_description
1 polymer ?
#
loop_
_entity_poly.entity_id
_entity_poly.type
_entity_poly.pdbx_seq_one_letter_code
_entity_poly.pdbx_strand_id
1 'polypeptide(L)' 'MGRKNEAIGSLVGTVAGAVAGAVKGSSIGIAVGGPVGAFVGTVPCAITVAIISGLVGNKVGSEMDRRKN' A
#
# COMPACT_ATOMS: atom_id res chain seq x y z
N MET A 1 13.51 -18.84 13.34
CA MET A 1 12.24 -18.09 13.57
C MET A 1 11.76 -17.53 12.25
N GLY A 2 10.67 -18.08 11.72
CA GLY A 2 10.16 -17.69 10.42
C GLY A 2 9.37 -16.38 10.52
N ARG A 3 9.98 -15.26 10.11
CA ARG A 3 9.34 -13.94 9.93
C ARG A 3 8.27 -13.93 8.81
N LYS A 4 7.56 -15.05 8.62
CA LYS A 4 6.56 -15.28 7.57
C LYS A 4 5.41 -14.28 7.72
N ASN A 5 4.97 -14.01 8.95
CA ASN A 5 3.87 -13.07 9.21
C ASN A 5 4.26 -11.63 8.89
N GLU A 6 5.50 -11.23 9.15
CA GLU A 6 6.03 -9.92 8.76
C GLU A 6 6.14 -9.78 7.24
N ALA A 7 6.67 -10.79 6.56
CA ALA A 7 6.78 -10.80 5.11
C ALA A 7 5.39 -10.77 4.42
N ILE A 8 4.44 -11.56 4.91
CA ILE A 8 3.07 -11.60 4.40
C ILE A 8 2.37 -10.26 4.67
N GLY A 9 2.48 -9.72 5.89
CA GLY A 9 1.88 -8.43 6.25
C GLY A 9 2.42 -7.29 5.39
N SER A 10 3.74 -7.24 5.17
CA SER A 10 4.38 -6.24 4.32
C SER A 10 3.95 -6.37 2.86
N LEU A 11 3.92 -7.59 2.31
CA LEU A 11 3.54 -7.84 0.91
C LEU A 11 2.06 -7.53 0.65
N VAL A 12 1.17 -8.00 1.52
CA VAL A 12 -0.27 -7.73 1.43
C VAL A 12 -0.54 -6.24 1.61
N GLY A 13 0.13 -5.61 2.58
CA GLY A 13 0.04 -4.18 2.82
C GLY A 13 0.47 -3.36 1.60
N THR A 14 1.64 -3.64 1.03
CA THR A 14 2.13 -2.91 -0.15
C THR A 14 1.23 -3.09 -1.36
N VAL A 15 0.81 -4.32 -1.67
CA VAL A 15 -0.03 -4.60 -2.84
C VAL A 15 -1.42 -3.98 -2.67
N ALA A 16 -2.08 -4.20 -1.53
CA ALA A 16 -3.41 -3.62 -1.27
C ALA A 16 -3.35 -2.09 -1.24
N GLY A 17 -2.29 -1.52 -0.64
CA GLY A 17 -2.07 -0.09 -0.60
C GLY A 17 -1.81 0.52 -1.98
N ALA A 18 -1.02 -0.15 -2.82
CA ALA A 18 -0.76 0.29 -4.19
C ALA A 18 -2.05 0.32 -5.02
N VAL A 19 -2.86 -0.74 -4.95
CA VAL A 19 -4.13 -0.83 -5.67
C VAL A 19 -5.11 0.22 -5.18
N ALA A 20 -5.28 0.38 -3.86
CA ALA A 20 -6.16 1.38 -3.28
C ALA A 20 -5.74 2.82 -3.63
N GLY A 21 -4.44 3.10 -3.55
CA GLY A 21 -3.86 4.40 -3.94
C GLY A 21 -3.98 4.65 -5.44
N ALA A 22 -3.83 3.63 -6.29
CA ALA A 22 -4.00 3.77 -7.72
C ALA A 22 -5.46 4.05 -8.10
N VAL A 23 -6.43 3.35 -7.51
CA VAL A 23 -7.86 3.55 -7.78
C VAL A 23 -8.30 4.96 -7.34
N LYS A 24 -7.90 5.39 -6.14
CA LYS A 24 -8.22 6.73 -5.61
C LYS A 24 -7.49 7.84 -6.38
N GLY A 25 -6.22 7.64 -6.71
CA GLY A 25 -5.44 8.61 -7.48
C GLY A 25 -5.93 8.76 -8.93
N SER A 26 -6.37 7.66 -9.56
CA SER A 26 -6.93 7.67 -10.92
C SER A 26 -8.29 8.37 -10.96
N SER A 27 -9.17 8.06 -10.01
CA SER A 27 -10.50 8.69 -9.95
C SER A 27 -10.41 10.21 -9.72
N ILE A 28 -9.52 10.67 -8.84
CA ILE A 28 -9.29 12.11 -8.63
C ILE A 28 -8.61 12.73 -9.86
N GLY A 29 -7.60 12.06 -10.41
CA GLY A 29 -6.83 12.55 -11.54
C GLY A 29 -7.65 12.70 -12.82
N ILE A 30 -8.53 11.74 -13.12
CA ILE A 30 -9.48 11.82 -14.24
C ILE A 30 -10.42 13.01 -14.06
N ALA A 31 -10.95 13.19 -12.84
CA ALA A 31 -11.92 14.25 -12.56
C ALA A 31 -11.33 15.67 -12.69
N VAL A 32 -10.03 15.84 -12.40
CA VAL A 32 -9.38 17.16 -12.38
C VAL A 32 -8.63 17.49 -13.68
N GLY A 33 -8.08 16.50 -14.38
CA GLY A 33 -7.19 16.73 -15.52
C GLY A 33 -7.32 15.76 -16.69
N GLY A 34 -8.41 15.00 -16.77
CA GLY A 34 -8.61 13.99 -17.81
C GLY A 34 -7.56 12.87 -17.74
N PRO A 35 -7.23 12.22 -18.87
CA PRO A 35 -6.33 11.06 -18.89
C PRO A 35 -4.94 11.34 -18.32
N VAL A 36 -4.39 12.54 -18.56
CA VAL A 36 -3.06 12.94 -18.08
C VAL A 36 -3.09 13.21 -16.57
N GLY A 37 -4.16 13.86 -16.09
CA GLY A 37 -4.40 14.04 -14.66
C GLY A 37 -4.51 12.70 -13.92
N ALA A 38 -5.10 11.68 -14.56
CA ALA A 38 -5.19 10.32 -14.02
C ALA A 38 -3.81 9.75 -13.68
N PHE A 39 -2.85 9.80 -14.62
CA PHE A 39 -1.49 9.29 -14.39
C PHE A 39 -0.76 10.07 -13.30
N VAL A 40 -0.87 11.40 -13.31
CA VAL A 40 -0.25 12.28 -12.31
C VAL A 40 -0.83 12.08 -10.91
N GLY A 41 -2.13 11.78 -10.78
CA GLY A 41 -2.76 11.49 -9.49
C GLY A 41 -2.49 10.05 -9.02
N THR A 42 -2.49 9.09 -9.93
CA THR A 42 -2.35 7.65 -9.64
C THR A 42 -0.98 7.29 -9.12
N VAL A 43 0.09 7.72 -9.81
CA VAL A 43 1.46 7.30 -9.50
C VAL A 43 1.90 7.70 -8.08
N PRO A 44 1.84 8.98 -7.68
CA PRO A 44 2.23 9.38 -6.32
C PRO A 44 1.29 8.79 -5.27
N CYS A 45 -0.02 8.75 -5.52
CA CYS A 45 -0.97 8.21 -4.55
C CYS A 45 -0.77 6.70 -4.32
N ALA A 46 -0.56 5.93 -5.38
CA ALA A 46 -0.24 4.50 -5.30
C ALA A 46 1.06 4.26 -4.53
N ILE A 47 2.13 5.00 -4.83
CA ILE A 47 3.41 4.87 -4.14
C ILE A 47 3.28 5.21 -2.65
N THR A 48 2.66 6.33 -2.31
CA THR A 48 2.51 6.76 -0.91
C THR A 48 1.68 5.77 -0.10
N VAL A 49 0.54 5.33 -0.62
CA VAL A 49 -0.33 4.38 0.09
C VAL A 49 0.32 2.99 0.17
N ALA A 50 1.04 2.56 -0.85
CA ALA A 50 1.80 1.30 -0.82
C ALA A 50 2.85 1.28 0.28
N ILE A 51 3.66 2.36 0.39
CA ILE A 51 4.70 2.47 1.41
C ILE A 51 4.08 2.46 2.81
N ILE A 52 3.04 3.27 3.05
CA ILE A 52 2.37 3.35 4.36
C ILE A 52 1.79 1.99 4.73
N SER A 53 1.06 1.36 3.82
CA SER A 53 0.37 0.09 4.07
C SER A 53 1.36 -1.06 4.25
N GLY A 54 2.49 -1.05 3.52
CA GLY A 54 3.59 -1.99 3.71
C GLY A 54 4.23 -1.87 5.09
N LEU A 55 4.53 -0.64 5.53
CA LEU A 55 5.09 -0.39 6.86
C LEU A 55 4.13 -0.81 7.98
N VAL A 56 2.84 -0.52 7.84
CA VAL A 56 1.80 -0.95 8.78
C VAL A 56 1.71 -2.47 8.82
N GLY A 57 1.63 -3.12 7.66
CA GLY A 57 1.58 -4.57 7.56
C GLY A 57 2.83 -5.26 8.13
N ASN A 58 4.00 -4.68 7.91
CA ASN A 58 5.26 -5.16 8.49
C ASN A 58 5.22 -5.08 10.02
N LYS A 59 4.81 -3.93 10.57
CA LYS A 59 4.75 -3.71 12.03
C LYS A 59 3.73 -4.62 12.70
N VAL A 60 2.56 -4.81 12.09
CA VAL A 60 1.53 -5.75 12.57
C VAL A 60 2.05 -7.20 12.51
N GLY A 61 2.72 -7.57 11.42
CA GLY A 61 3.30 -8.91 11.27
C GLY A 61 4.42 -9.21 12.26
N SER A 62 5.29 -8.23 12.55
CA SER A 62 6.33 -8.36 13.60
C SER A 62 5.72 -8.48 15.00
N GLU A 63 4.67 -7.71 15.30
CA GLU A 63 3.98 -7.78 16.59
C GLU A 63 3.29 -9.14 16.77
N MET A 64 2.64 -9.66 15.73
CA MET A 64 2.05 -11.00 15.75
C MET A 64 3.09 -12.12 15.91
N ASP A 65 4.28 -11.95 15.32
CA ASP A 65 5.40 -12.89 15.48
C ASP A 65 5.92 -12.86 16.94
N ARG A 66 6.00 -11.66 17.53
CA ARG A 66 6.41 -11.47 18.92
C ARG A 66 5.42 -12.03 19.93
N ARG A 67 4.12 -12.05 19.64
CA ARG A 67 3.10 -12.65 20.53
C ARG A 67 3.02 -14.17 20.46
N LYS A 68 3.63 -14.79 19.45
CA LYS A 68 3.64 -16.25 19.25
C LYS A 68 4.84 -16.96 19.88
N ASN A 69 5.82 -16.20 20.38
CA ASN A 69 7.00 -16.71 21.09
C ASN A 69 6.95 -16.34 22.56
#